data_AF-A0A3D5DS69-F1
#
_entry.id   AF-A0A3D5DS69-F1
#
_cell.length_a   1.000
_cell.length_b   1.000
_cell.length_c   1.000
_cell.angle_alpha   90.00
_cell.angle_beta   90.00
_cell.angle_gamma   90.00
#
_symmetry.space_group_name_H-M   'P 1'
#
loop_
_entity.id
_entity.type
_entity.pdbx_description
1 polymer ?
#
loop_
_entity_poly.entity_id
_entity_poly.type
_entity_poly.pdbx_seq_one_letter_code
_entity_poly.pdbx_strand_id
1 'polypeptide(L)'
;MSAVNAEPPRRANAGRRFGGDDQDWATGAAIGVLGARAAANAVLPELRDGRGSLLFIGGGFALHPSKEYASLSVGKAALRAYVQVLHDELAGTGVHATIVTITKGIGSEARSDSAALARAYLELHNQPETEWQPELVI
;
A
#
# COMPACT_ATOMS: atom_id res chain seq x y z
N MET A 1 26.26 3.49 -25.39
CA MET A 1 25.51 3.42 -24.12
C MET A 1 24.87 4.78 -23.89
N SER A 2 23.60 4.93 -24.26
CA SER A 2 22.87 6.19 -24.10
C SER A 2 22.21 6.19 -22.73
N ALA A 3 22.51 7.21 -21.91
CA ALA A 3 21.83 7.44 -20.66
C ALA A 3 20.36 7.74 -20.95
N VAL A 4 19.46 6.88 -20.47
CA VAL A 4 18.02 7.15 -20.46
C VAL A 4 17.82 8.37 -19.56
N ASN A 5 17.51 9.52 -20.18
CA ASN A 5 17.01 10.71 -19.48
C ASN A 5 15.71 10.33 -18.78
N ALA A 6 15.80 9.95 -17.51
CA ALA A 6 14.63 9.89 -16.64
C ALA A 6 14.15 11.33 -16.42
N GLU A 7 12.97 11.64 -16.93
CA GLU A 7 12.31 12.92 -16.71
C GLU A 7 12.14 13.13 -15.19
N PRO A 8 12.48 14.30 -14.63
CA PRO A 8 12.29 14.53 -13.20
C PRO A 8 10.80 14.36 -12.86
N PRO A 9 10.46 13.76 -11.70
CA PRO A 9 9.06 13.58 -11.32
C PRO A 9 8.35 14.92 -11.37
N ARG A 10 7.20 14.97 -12.07
CA ARG A 10 6.38 16.18 -12.12
C ARG A 10 6.19 16.67 -10.69
N ARG A 11 6.51 17.94 -10.44
CA ARG A 11 6.26 18.57 -9.14
C ARG A 11 4.76 18.59 -8.91
N ALA A 12 4.25 17.57 -8.22
CA ALA A 12 2.91 17.62 -7.66
C ALA A 12 2.89 18.86 -6.77
N ASN A 13 2.04 19.83 -7.10
CA ASN A 13 1.69 20.96 -6.23
C ASN A 13 2.64 22.15 -6.15
N ALA A 14 3.41 22.48 -7.20
CA ALA A 14 4.07 23.78 -7.26
C ALA A 14 3.03 24.93 -7.28
N GLY A 15 2.71 25.49 -6.10
CA GLY A 15 1.94 26.73 -5.93
C GLY A 15 0.52 26.63 -5.35
N ARG A 16 -0.03 25.45 -5.07
CA ARG A 16 -1.40 25.30 -4.52
C ARG A 16 -1.37 25.05 -3.00
N ARG A 17 -2.15 25.83 -2.23
CA ARG A 17 -2.32 25.62 -0.78
C ARG A 17 -2.83 24.19 -0.55
N PHE A 18 -2.16 23.44 0.34
CA PHE A 18 -2.57 22.09 0.79
C PHE A 18 -2.62 20.98 -0.27
N GLY A 19 -1.82 21.07 -1.33
CA GLY A 19 -1.45 19.87 -2.10
C GLY A 19 -2.45 19.38 -3.15
N GLY A 20 -3.15 20.30 -3.83
CA GLY A 20 -4.01 20.00 -4.98
C GLY A 20 -5.35 20.73 -4.90
N ASP A 21 -6.27 20.43 -5.83
CA ASP A 21 -7.70 20.78 -5.67
C ASP A 21 -8.51 19.57 -5.18
N ASP A 22 -9.78 19.77 -4.83
CA ASP A 22 -10.64 18.72 -4.25
C ASP A 22 -10.79 17.49 -5.15
N GLN A 23 -10.64 17.65 -6.48
CA GLN A 23 -10.71 16.54 -7.42
C GLN A 23 -9.46 15.66 -7.35
N ASP A 24 -8.28 16.25 -7.15
CA ASP A 24 -7.03 15.50 -6.91
C ASP A 24 -7.15 14.67 -5.61
N TRP A 25 -7.77 15.23 -4.58
CA TRP A 25 -8.04 14.55 -3.31
C TRP A 25 -9.04 13.41 -3.47
N ALA A 26 -10.17 13.66 -4.14
CA ALA A 26 -11.18 12.64 -4.41
C ALA A 26 -10.61 11.49 -5.25
N THR A 27 -9.84 11.81 -6.29
CA THR A 27 -9.19 10.81 -7.16
C THR A 27 -8.18 9.97 -6.38
N GLY A 28 -7.34 10.62 -5.56
CA GLY A 28 -6.37 9.92 -4.70
C GLY A 28 -7.04 8.94 -3.73
N ALA A 29 -8.13 9.35 -3.08
CA ALA A 29 -8.91 8.48 -2.19
C ALA A 29 -9.61 7.33 -2.95
N ALA A 30 -10.17 7.61 -4.13
CA ALA A 30 -10.82 6.61 -4.95
C ALA A 30 -9.84 5.52 -5.40
N ILE A 31 -8.65 5.90 -5.87
CA ILE A 31 -7.61 4.95 -6.28
C ILE A 31 -7.05 4.20 -5.07
N GLY A 32 -6.66 4.92 -4.02
CA GLY A 32 -5.93 4.34 -2.89
C GLY A 32 -6.79 3.45 -2.00
N VAL A 33 -8.02 3.88 -1.67
CA VAL A 33 -8.86 3.22 -0.67
C VAL A 33 -10.02 2.49 -1.32
N LEU A 34 -10.78 3.15 -2.20
CA LEU A 34 -11.94 2.49 -2.84
C LEU A 34 -11.49 1.38 -3.79
N GLY A 35 -10.36 1.55 -4.48
CA GLY A 35 -9.75 0.49 -5.28
C GLY A 35 -9.39 -0.74 -4.44
N ALA A 36 -8.75 -0.54 -3.29
CA ALA A 36 -8.41 -1.62 -2.36
C ALA A 36 -9.67 -2.34 -1.84
N ARG A 37 -10.70 -1.58 -1.46
CA ARG A 37 -11.99 -2.14 -1.01
C ARG A 37 -12.71 -2.91 -2.11
N ALA A 38 -12.72 -2.38 -3.33
CA ALA A 38 -13.31 -3.05 -4.48
C ALA A 38 -12.60 -4.38 -4.78
N ALA A 39 -11.26 -4.38 -4.74
CA ALA A 39 -10.47 -5.59 -4.91
C ALA A 39 -10.76 -6.63 -3.81
N ALA A 40 -10.77 -6.23 -2.54
CA ALA A 40 -11.10 -7.12 -1.43
C ALA A 40 -12.50 -7.73 -1.59
N ASN A 41 -13.51 -6.91 -1.88
CA ASN A 41 -14.89 -7.39 -2.08
C ASN A 41 -15.02 -8.36 -3.25
N ALA A 42 -14.23 -8.20 -4.31
CA ALA A 42 -14.23 -9.09 -5.46
C ALA A 42 -13.52 -10.41 -5.17
N VAL A 43 -12.44 -10.39 -4.39
CA VAL A 43 -11.60 -11.57 -4.14
C VAL A 43 -12.08 -12.41 -2.95
N LEU A 44 -12.58 -11.78 -1.88
CA LEU A 44 -13.02 -12.49 -0.67
C LEU A 44 -14.02 -13.63 -0.93
N PRO A 45 -15.00 -13.51 -1.84
CA PRO A 45 -15.89 -14.62 -2.17
C PRO A 45 -15.17 -15.87 -2.72
N GLU A 46 -14.04 -15.68 -3.38
CA GLU A 46 -13.24 -16.76 -3.97
C GLU A 46 -12.28 -17.40 -2.95
N LEU A 47 -12.06 -16.77 -1.78
CA LEU A 47 -11.21 -17.28 -0.70
C LEU A 47 -12.00 -17.98 0.42
N ARG A 48 -13.30 -18.21 0.22
CA ARG A 48 -14.25 -18.73 1.23
C ARG A 48 -13.95 -20.13 1.75
N ASP A 49 -13.05 -20.87 1.10
CA ASP A 49 -12.52 -22.14 1.60
C ASP A 49 -11.50 -21.95 2.75
N GLY A 50 -11.33 -20.71 3.22
CA GLY A 50 -10.49 -20.34 4.36
C GLY A 50 -9.00 -20.42 4.05
N ARG A 51 -8.63 -20.12 2.81
CA ARG A 51 -7.23 -20.14 2.35
C ARG A 51 -6.97 -19.01 1.39
N GLY A 52 -6.00 -18.17 1.72
CA GLY A 52 -5.46 -17.17 0.81
C GLY A 52 -5.02 -15.91 1.51
N SER A 53 -4.60 -14.93 0.71
CA SER A 53 -4.09 -13.66 1.23
C SER A 53 -4.52 -12.48 0.37
N LEU A 54 -4.74 -11.35 1.02
CA LEU A 54 -4.94 -10.04 0.44
C LEU A 54 -3.75 -9.17 0.83
N LEU A 55 -2.82 -8.99 -0.10
CA LEU A 55 -1.56 -8.28 0.15
C LEU A 55 -1.61 -6.90 -0.50
N PHE A 56 -1.48 -5.85 0.31
CA PHE A 56 -1.60 -4.46 -0.13
C PHE A 56 -0.26 -3.73 -0.11
N ILE A 57 -0.08 -2.79 -1.04
CA ILE A 57 1.13 -1.97 -1.13
C ILE A 57 0.92 -0.63 -0.42
N GLY A 58 1.59 -0.47 0.73
CA GLY A 58 1.64 0.75 1.51
C GLY A 58 2.66 1.76 1.00
N GLY A 59 3.14 2.61 1.88
CA GLY A 59 4.19 3.58 1.59
C GLY A 59 4.49 4.49 2.77
N GLY A 60 5.75 4.91 2.91
CA GLY A 60 6.22 5.68 4.06
C GLY A 60 5.44 6.96 4.35
N PHE A 61 4.76 7.54 3.36
CA PHE A 61 3.88 8.70 3.55
C PHE A 61 2.66 8.42 4.46
N ALA A 62 2.31 7.16 4.70
CA ALA A 62 1.32 6.78 5.72
C ALA A 62 1.82 7.06 7.15
N LEU A 63 3.13 7.03 7.37
CA LEU A 63 3.79 7.21 8.68
C LEU A 63 4.45 8.58 8.82
N HIS A 64 4.99 9.09 7.72
CA HIS A 64 5.71 10.37 7.65
C HIS A 64 5.10 11.23 6.54
N PRO A 65 3.98 11.92 6.82
CA PRO A 65 3.27 12.69 5.80
C PRO A 65 4.12 13.86 5.28
N SER A 66 3.93 14.20 4.00
CA SER A 66 4.61 15.32 3.35
C SER A 66 3.63 16.42 2.99
N LYS A 67 3.96 17.67 3.33
CA LYS A 67 3.19 18.86 2.91
C LYS A 67 3.13 19.02 1.38
N GLU A 68 4.14 18.53 0.66
CA GLU A 68 4.19 18.58 -0.81
C GLU A 68 3.28 17.49 -1.43
N TYR A 69 3.09 16.39 -0.72
CA TYR A 69 2.29 15.24 -1.12
C TYR A 69 1.13 14.99 -0.15
N ALA A 70 0.38 16.04 0.20
CA ALA A 70 -0.65 15.98 1.25
C ALA A 70 -1.76 14.96 0.93
N SER A 71 -2.41 15.07 -0.24
CA SER A 71 -3.44 14.14 -0.69
C SER A 71 -2.94 12.68 -0.70
N LEU A 72 -1.75 12.45 -1.25
CA LEU A 72 -1.12 11.12 -1.26
C LEU A 72 -0.86 10.58 0.16
N SER A 73 -0.37 11.43 1.07
CA SER A 73 -0.08 11.04 2.45
C SER A 73 -1.36 10.61 3.18
N VAL A 74 -2.43 11.40 3.03
CA VAL A 74 -3.75 11.05 3.59
C VAL A 74 -4.28 9.76 2.97
N GLY A 75 -4.20 9.60 1.64
CA GLY A 75 -4.63 8.39 0.96
C GLY A 75 -3.88 7.14 1.44
N LYS A 76 -2.56 7.23 1.65
CA LYS A 76 -1.75 6.12 2.16
C LYS A 76 -2.05 5.80 3.63
N ALA A 77 -2.27 6.80 4.47
CA ALA A 77 -2.71 6.61 5.85
C ALA A 77 -4.10 5.95 5.91
N ALA A 78 -5.03 6.37 5.06
CA ALA A 78 -6.36 5.79 4.97
C ALA A 78 -6.34 4.34 4.46
N LEU A 79 -5.52 4.03 3.45
CA LEU A 79 -5.31 2.64 3.00
C LEU A 79 -4.73 1.77 4.11
N ARG A 80 -3.72 2.26 4.84
CA ARG A 80 -3.14 1.55 5.98
C ARG A 80 -4.20 1.23 7.04
N ALA A 81 -5.03 2.21 7.41
CA ALA A 81 -6.12 2.01 8.35
C ALA A 81 -7.16 1.00 7.83
N TYR A 82 -7.53 1.07 6.56
CA TYR A 82 -8.46 0.13 5.94
C TYR A 82 -7.96 -1.31 6.02
N VAL A 83 -6.68 -1.56 5.70
CA VAL A 83 -6.11 -2.91 5.74
C VAL A 83 -6.00 -3.44 7.17
N GLN A 84 -5.71 -2.60 8.15
CA GLN A 84 -5.70 -2.99 9.56
C GLN A 84 -7.08 -3.44 10.03
N VAL A 85 -8.14 -2.70 9.69
CA VAL A 85 -9.51 -3.10 9.99
C VAL A 85 -9.87 -4.41 9.26
N LEU A 86 -9.49 -4.54 7.99
CA LEU A 86 -9.74 -5.74 7.21
C LEU A 86 -9.03 -6.98 7.78
N HIS A 87 -7.81 -6.82 8.28
CA HIS A 87 -7.08 -7.88 8.97
C HIS A 87 -7.85 -8.37 10.19
N ASP A 88 -8.32 -7.46 11.04
CA ASP A 88 -9.08 -7.80 12.23
C ASP A 88 -10.43 -8.47 11.89
N GLU A 89 -11.13 -7.99 10.85
CA GLU A 89 -12.40 -8.61 10.41
C GLU A 89 -12.23 -10.03 9.84
N LEU A 90 -11.04 -10.36 9.31
CA LEU A 90 -10.74 -11.66 8.74
C LEU A 90 -10.08 -12.63 9.74
N ALA A 91 -9.84 -12.20 10.99
CA ALA A 91 -9.24 -13.05 12.01
C ALA A 91 -10.04 -14.35 12.21
N GLY A 92 -9.36 -15.49 12.19
CA GLY A 92 -9.97 -16.82 12.34
C GLY A 92 -10.75 -17.32 11.12
N THR A 93 -10.76 -16.57 10.01
CA THR A 93 -11.37 -17.03 8.75
C THR A 93 -10.43 -17.87 7.89
N GLY A 94 -9.13 -17.92 8.22
CA GLY A 94 -8.10 -18.53 7.39
C GLY A 94 -7.64 -17.67 6.19
N VAL A 95 -8.04 -16.40 6.14
CA VAL A 95 -7.59 -15.43 5.11
C VAL A 95 -6.73 -14.34 5.74
N HIS A 96 -5.52 -14.15 5.22
CA HIS A 96 -4.59 -13.12 5.70
C HIS A 96 -4.75 -11.81 4.92
N ALA A 97 -5.12 -10.72 5.57
CA ALA A 97 -4.97 -9.38 4.99
C ALA A 97 -3.78 -8.66 5.64
N THR A 98 -2.89 -8.09 4.83
CA THR A 98 -1.74 -7.32 5.33
C THR A 98 -1.28 -6.26 4.34
N ILE A 99 -0.65 -5.19 4.86
CA ILE A 99 -0.06 -4.14 4.04
C ILE A 99 1.45 -4.08 4.23
N VAL A 100 2.21 -4.00 3.13
CA VAL A 100 3.66 -3.76 3.19
C VAL A 100 3.94 -2.27 3.01
N THR A 101 4.32 -1.61 4.10
CA THR A 101 4.68 -0.19 4.11
C THR A 101 6.14 -0.01 3.75
N ILE A 102 6.38 0.38 2.49
CA ILE A 102 7.72 0.63 1.95
C ILE A 102 8.11 2.08 2.28
N THR A 103 9.07 2.25 3.18
CA THR A 103 9.49 3.57 3.72
C THR A 103 10.65 4.19 2.97
N LYS A 104 11.43 3.37 2.26
CA LYS A 104 12.59 3.79 1.45
C LYS A 104 12.25 3.80 -0.03
N GLY A 105 13.06 4.52 -0.82
CA GLY A 105 12.93 4.49 -2.27
C GLY A 105 13.19 3.08 -2.80
N ILE A 106 12.42 2.63 -3.80
CA ILE A 106 12.66 1.32 -4.42
C ILE A 106 14.07 1.29 -5.01
N GLY A 107 14.85 0.27 -4.64
CA GLY A 107 16.24 0.12 -5.05
C GLY A 107 17.24 1.03 -4.33
N SER A 108 16.82 1.85 -3.35
CA SER A 108 17.79 2.64 -2.56
C SER A 108 18.58 1.78 -1.59
N GLU A 109 18.02 0.62 -1.20
CA GLU A 109 18.64 -0.35 -0.30
C GLU A 109 18.26 -1.79 -0.71
N ALA A 110 19.06 -2.79 -0.30
CA ALA A 110 18.88 -4.19 -0.71
C ALA A 110 17.49 -4.78 -0.37
N ARG A 111 16.87 -4.36 0.74
CA ARG A 111 15.52 -4.80 1.13
C ARG A 111 14.39 -4.15 0.33
N SER A 112 14.66 -2.98 -0.24
CA SER A 112 13.73 -2.21 -1.08
C SER A 112 13.90 -2.50 -2.57
N ASP A 113 14.81 -3.40 -2.94
CA ASP A 113 14.92 -3.88 -4.33
C ASP A 113 13.64 -4.61 -4.75
N SER A 114 13.24 -4.48 -6.01
CA SER A 114 11.99 -5.06 -6.52
C SER A 114 11.93 -6.57 -6.33
N ALA A 115 13.05 -7.29 -6.50
CA ALA A 115 13.09 -8.73 -6.29
C ALA A 115 13.01 -9.08 -4.79
N ALA A 116 13.59 -8.26 -3.92
CA ALA A 116 13.46 -8.43 -2.48
C ALA A 116 12.03 -8.19 -2.00
N LEU A 117 11.36 -7.15 -2.50
CA LEU A 117 9.95 -6.88 -2.22
C LEU A 117 9.08 -8.04 -2.71
N ALA A 118 9.25 -8.51 -3.95
CA ALA A 118 8.50 -9.64 -4.47
C ALA A 118 8.66 -10.90 -3.59
N ARG A 119 9.88 -11.18 -3.12
CA ARG A 119 10.11 -12.28 -2.16
C ARG A 119 9.40 -12.05 -0.83
N ALA A 120 9.39 -10.83 -0.30
CA ALA A 120 8.67 -10.52 0.94
C ALA A 120 7.16 -10.75 0.82
N TYR A 121 6.55 -10.42 -0.32
CA TYR A 121 5.13 -10.71 -0.58
C TYR A 121 4.86 -12.22 -0.64
N LEU A 122 5.74 -12.99 -1.30
CA LEU A 122 5.61 -14.45 -1.35
C LEU A 122 5.79 -15.08 0.04
N GLU A 123 6.71 -14.56 0.84
CA GLU A 123 6.92 -15.01 2.22
C GLU A 123 5.68 -14.76 3.07
N LEU A 124 5.13 -13.54 3.03
CA LEU A 124 3.89 -13.19 3.74
C LEU A 124 2.73 -14.12 3.37
N HIS A 125 2.59 -14.47 2.08
CA HIS A 125 1.57 -15.42 1.64
C HIS A 125 1.72 -16.82 2.25
N ASN A 126 2.96 -17.24 2.51
CA ASN A 126 3.28 -18.57 3.05
C ASN A 126 3.39 -18.60 4.58
N GLN A 127 3.26 -17.45 5.26
CA GLN A 127 3.37 -17.40 6.72
C GLN A 127 2.27 -18.19 7.42
N PRO A 128 2.59 -18.92 8.50
CA PRO A 128 1.57 -19.54 9.32
C PRO A 128 0.70 -18.47 10.00
N GLU A 129 -0.56 -18.80 10.26
CA GLU A 129 -1.52 -17.88 10.90
C GLU A 129 -1.02 -17.27 12.21
N THR A 130 -0.19 -18.00 12.96
CA THR A 130 0.42 -17.52 14.21
C THR A 130 1.39 -16.35 14.04
N GLU A 131 1.85 -16.08 12.81
CA GLU A 131 2.77 -14.99 12.49
C GLU A 131 2.10 -13.85 11.74
N TRP A 132 0.80 -13.99 11.42
CA TRP A 132 0.08 -12.96 10.68
C TRP A 132 0.04 -11.65 11.44
N GLN A 133 0.38 -10.62 10.70
CA GLN A 133 0.45 -9.24 11.15
C GLN A 133 -0.31 -8.36 10.17
N PRO A 134 -0.95 -7.28 10.64
CA PRO A 134 -1.71 -6.39 9.77
C PRO A 134 -0.80 -5.49 8.90
N GLU A 135 0.47 -5.34 9.29
CA GLU A 135 1.44 -4.52 8.57
C GLU A 135 2.87 -5.04 8.70
N LEU A 136 3.59 -5.03 7.58
CA LEU A 136 5.04 -5.20 7.53
C LEU A 136 5.68 -3.89 7.05
N VAL A 137 6.65 -3.35 7.78
CA VAL A 137 7.37 -2.13 7.40
C VAL A 137 8.75 -2.49 6.86
N ILE A 138 9.08 -1.99 5.66
CA ILE A 138 10.35 -2.24 4.95
C ILE A 138 11.05 -0.92 4.60
#